data_AF-A0A223Q4C3-F1
#
_entry.id   AF-A0A223Q4C3-F1
#
_cell.length_a   1.000
_cell.length_b   1.000
_cell.length_c   1.000
_cell.angle_alpha   90.00
_cell.angle_beta   90.00
_cell.angle_gamma   90.00
#
_symmetry.space_group_name_H-M   'P 1'
#
loop_
_entity.id
_entity.type
_entity.pdbx_description
1 polymer ?
#
loop_
_entity_poly.entity_id
_entity_poly.type
_entity_poly.pdbx_seq_one_letter_code
_entity_poly.pdbx_strand_id
1 'polypeptide(L)'
;MTSAQTKLNQSIQAGLFDAAEPAPVLLQVVDLTFDEKVKAAVEAIKQQVREGRRLVVAWSGGKDSSVTLNLAFTALRDLIAEGHSVPALHVIHSNTGLENPVIEIYNKGQIRAIKAYAKTAGIETRVWVASPNLSNDYLVGLLSGRTIMSVGNNTKCQQMMKKSALDRIKRQVRAWIAEKDGVKAKDANLVSLIGTRFEESAQRAARMKARGESSTEAVDAMEDGQLVLSPIAEWDAFDIFTYIGHVRSEKIEAYSDFEELVDIYRDANGGDCMVNQYISGREQNRPPCSARTGCWACGRISKDTSAENMISAEGGKHAWMKPLLDLRNYMLARHFDPSARCWLARTINEETGTIKVVPNAYAPGYTLELLRLILTIQVREQIAARKLGIAPRFHLLDHRQLIALDCLWGRYQYQRSFMALRTWKEIYEQGKRYDIPDLASIPKYTEKDVSFRAEVPFADEEYFAAWRGFRNVEAAAVDWEDTTVLPNGKIVQNANVGDEFEIDEEGAALFWEFDLDYALNRISVLDNPSGVVHYLVGLGTVTLYKGSLGEWDRMMRVGNQAWFHGLMPIINDPHALVETLQAKFQKKEEDKRNALIGQLALFL
;
A
#
# COMPACT_ATOMS: atom_id res chain seq x y z
N MET A 1 -60.75 -4.23 56.17
CA MET A 1 -61.59 -5.37 55.75
C MET A 1 -61.46 -5.45 54.23
N THR A 2 -60.66 -6.36 53.64
CA THR A 2 -60.97 -7.79 53.37
C THR A 2 -62.23 -7.92 52.50
N SER A 3 -62.24 -8.56 51.32
CA SER A 3 -61.67 -9.86 50.90
C SER A 3 -61.10 -9.82 49.45
N ALA A 4 -60.15 -10.63 48.97
CA ALA A 4 -60.04 -12.11 48.93
C ALA A 4 -61.13 -12.75 48.03
N GLN A 5 -60.97 -13.79 47.18
CA GLN A 5 -59.92 -14.80 46.83
C GLN A 5 -59.92 -15.00 45.27
N THR A 6 -59.14 -15.83 44.55
CA THR A 6 -58.75 -17.27 44.66
C THR A 6 -57.77 -17.55 43.48
N LYS A 7 -56.83 -18.51 43.38
CA LYS A 7 -56.56 -19.85 43.97
C LYS A 7 -55.01 -20.01 44.08
N LEU A 8 -54.36 -20.63 45.09
CA LEU A 8 -54.29 -22.06 45.47
C LEU A 8 -54.05 -23.00 44.26
N ASN A 9 -53.13 -23.97 44.23
CA ASN A 9 -52.13 -24.54 45.17
C ASN A 9 -50.99 -25.14 44.28
N GLN A 10 -49.80 -25.59 44.72
CA GLN A 10 -49.46 -26.42 45.89
C GLN A 10 -47.92 -26.49 46.11
N SER A 11 -47.48 -26.86 47.31
CA SER A 11 -46.09 -27.17 47.70
C SER A 11 -45.94 -28.70 47.97
N ILE A 12 -44.80 -29.32 48.32
CA ILE A 12 -43.54 -28.89 48.98
C ILE A 12 -42.39 -29.82 48.52
N GLN A 13 -41.15 -29.33 48.27
CA GLN A 13 -39.92 -30.05 48.66
C GLN A 13 -38.64 -29.20 48.64
N ALA A 14 -37.97 -29.10 49.79
CA ALA A 14 -36.62 -28.59 49.92
C ALA A 14 -35.62 -29.74 49.79
N GLY A 15 -34.59 -29.56 48.96
CA GLY A 15 -33.43 -30.45 48.90
C GLY A 15 -32.23 -29.75 49.54
N LEU A 16 -31.60 -30.39 50.53
CA LEU A 16 -30.26 -29.99 50.99
C LEU A 16 -29.32 -30.04 49.78
N PHE A 17 -28.74 -28.91 49.36
CA PHE A 17 -27.42 -28.74 48.72
C PHE A 17 -27.30 -27.32 48.12
N ASP A 18 -27.55 -26.27 48.92
CA ASP A 18 -27.08 -24.93 48.57
C ASP A 18 -25.56 -24.89 48.77
N ALA A 19 -24.83 -25.27 47.72
CA ALA A 19 -23.40 -25.03 47.63
C ALA A 19 -23.19 -23.51 47.55
N ALA A 20 -22.65 -22.92 48.62
CA ALA A 20 -22.31 -21.51 48.62
C ALA A 20 -21.35 -21.21 47.47
N GLU A 21 -21.78 -20.40 46.50
CA GLU A 21 -20.89 -19.89 45.46
C GLU A 21 -19.75 -19.13 46.16
N PRO A 22 -18.47 -19.48 45.91
CA PRO A 22 -17.37 -18.72 46.47
C PRO A 22 -17.45 -17.31 45.90
N ALA A 23 -17.56 -16.32 46.80
CA ALA A 23 -17.56 -14.92 46.41
C ALA A 23 -16.37 -14.66 45.48
N PRO A 24 -16.55 -13.93 44.35
CA PRO A 24 -15.50 -13.73 43.38
C PRO A 24 -14.31 -13.10 44.09
N VAL A 25 -13.18 -13.81 44.07
CA VAL A 25 -11.91 -13.31 44.61
C VAL A 25 -11.56 -12.09 43.78
N LEU A 26 -11.82 -10.92 44.36
CA LEU A 26 -11.24 -9.66 43.94
C LEU A 26 -9.73 -9.77 44.14
N LEU A 27 -9.06 -10.35 43.14
CA LEU A 27 -7.64 -10.11 42.89
C LEU A 27 -7.47 -8.60 42.88
N GLN A 28 -6.84 -8.07 43.93
CA GLN A 28 -6.36 -6.70 43.93
C GLN A 28 -5.34 -6.62 42.79
N VAL A 29 -5.79 -6.10 41.65
CA VAL A 29 -4.90 -5.60 40.63
C VAL A 29 -4.12 -4.48 41.30
N VAL A 30 -2.84 -4.73 41.57
CA VAL A 30 -1.94 -3.70 42.07
C VAL A 30 -1.70 -2.77 40.90
N ASP A 31 -2.41 -1.64 40.89
CA ASP A 31 -2.20 -0.58 39.90
C ASP A 31 -0.79 -0.03 40.09
N LEU A 32 0.13 -0.51 39.26
CA LEU A 32 1.51 -0.06 39.23
C LEU A 32 1.55 1.45 38.96
N THR A 33 2.36 2.17 39.73
CA THR A 33 2.64 3.58 39.47
C THR A 33 3.30 3.74 38.09
N PHE A 34 3.22 4.94 37.50
CA PHE A 34 3.85 5.22 36.20
C PHE A 34 5.34 4.84 36.17
N ASP A 35 6.11 5.17 37.22
CA ASP A 35 7.53 4.82 37.31
C ASP A 35 7.77 3.30 37.41
N GLU A 36 6.87 2.56 38.05
CA GLU A 36 6.91 1.09 38.10
C GLU A 36 6.55 0.48 36.74
N LYS A 37 5.56 1.02 36.02
CA LYS A 37 5.24 0.63 34.63
C LYS A 37 6.42 0.84 33.68
N VAL A 38 7.13 1.98 33.82
CA VAL A 38 8.36 2.27 33.05
C VAL A 38 9.46 1.27 33.38
N LYS A 39 9.77 1.05 34.66
CA LYS A 39 10.79 0.10 35.11
C LYS A 39 10.48 -1.33 34.67
N ALA A 40 9.22 -1.77 34.78
CA ALA A 40 8.79 -3.09 34.34
C ALA A 40 8.97 -3.28 32.82
N ALA A 41 8.58 -2.28 32.01
CA ALA A 41 8.77 -2.32 30.56
C ALA A 41 10.27 -2.33 30.15
N VAL A 42 11.11 -1.58 30.87
CA VAL A 42 12.57 -1.58 30.66
C VAL A 42 13.18 -2.93 31.04
N GLU A 43 12.90 -3.48 32.23
CA GLU A 43 13.42 -4.80 32.63
C GLU A 43 12.92 -5.94 31.75
N ALA A 44 11.66 -5.91 31.29
CA ALA A 44 11.15 -6.89 30.34
C ALA A 44 11.96 -6.93 29.04
N ILE A 45 12.42 -5.78 28.54
CA ILE A 45 13.31 -5.68 27.38
C ILE A 45 14.74 -6.14 27.73
N LYS A 46 15.28 -5.71 28.89
CA LYS A 46 16.63 -6.11 29.35
C LYS A 46 16.75 -7.62 29.51
N GLN A 47 15.70 -8.27 30.00
CA GLN A 47 15.62 -9.72 30.13
C GLN A 47 15.77 -10.44 28.78
N GLN A 48 15.20 -9.91 27.70
CA GLN A 48 15.37 -10.49 26.35
C GLN A 48 16.84 -10.49 25.92
N VAL A 49 17.56 -9.40 26.21
CA VAL A 49 18.98 -9.26 25.88
C VAL A 49 19.84 -10.19 26.73
N ARG A 50 19.54 -10.32 28.03
CA ARG A 50 20.19 -11.28 28.94
C ARG A 50 19.96 -12.74 28.51
N GLU A 51 18.82 -13.05 27.92
CA GLU A 51 18.51 -14.34 27.26
C GLU A 51 19.09 -14.48 25.83
N GLY A 52 19.99 -13.57 25.43
CA GLY A 52 20.72 -13.64 24.17
C GLY A 52 19.89 -13.30 22.92
N ARG A 53 18.69 -12.72 23.07
CA ARG A 53 17.82 -12.36 21.95
C ARG A 53 18.26 -11.05 21.29
N ARG A 54 18.19 -10.98 19.97
CA ARG A 54 18.42 -9.75 19.19
C ARG A 54 17.14 -8.92 19.11
N LEU A 55 17.21 -7.64 19.48
CA LEU A 55 16.05 -6.75 19.54
C LEU A 55 15.68 -6.18 18.15
N VAL A 56 14.43 -6.31 17.75
CA VAL A 56 13.86 -5.75 16.52
C VAL A 56 12.64 -4.88 16.83
N VAL A 57 12.80 -3.56 16.89
CA VAL A 57 11.70 -2.62 17.18
C VAL A 57 10.90 -2.33 15.91
N ALA A 58 9.58 -2.52 15.95
CA ALA A 58 8.66 -2.09 14.91
C ALA A 58 8.24 -0.61 15.13
N TRP A 59 8.84 0.31 14.37
CA TRP A 59 8.69 1.75 14.59
C TRP A 59 7.95 2.45 13.43
N SER A 60 6.88 3.19 13.75
CA SER A 60 6.04 3.90 12.76
C SER A 60 6.15 5.42 12.84
N GLY A 61 6.86 5.96 13.84
CA GLY A 61 6.85 7.38 14.18
C GLY A 61 5.62 7.82 14.99
N GLY A 62 4.59 6.98 15.11
CA GLY A 62 3.45 7.25 15.98
C GLY A 62 3.81 7.11 17.46
N LYS A 63 3.05 7.81 18.33
CA LYS A 63 3.34 8.00 19.76
C LYS A 63 3.76 6.72 20.49
N ASP A 64 2.98 5.64 20.36
CA ASP A 64 3.18 4.39 21.10
C ASP A 64 4.49 3.72 20.66
N SER A 65 4.79 3.73 19.35
CA SER A 65 6.02 3.16 18.79
C SER A 65 7.28 3.96 19.11
N SER A 66 7.16 5.29 19.24
CA SER A 66 8.25 6.17 19.65
C SER A 66 8.62 5.95 21.13
N VAL A 67 7.62 5.75 22.01
CA VAL A 67 7.84 5.33 23.40
C VAL A 67 8.49 3.94 23.46
N THR A 68 7.99 2.94 22.72
CA THR A 68 8.59 1.59 22.69
C THR A 68 10.05 1.61 22.20
N LEU A 69 10.38 2.41 21.19
CA LEU A 69 11.76 2.57 20.73
C LEU A 69 12.64 3.22 21.81
N ASN A 70 12.11 4.20 22.54
CA ASN A 70 12.89 4.86 23.59
C ASN A 70 13.14 3.94 24.79
N LEU A 71 12.13 3.17 25.23
CA LEU A 71 12.28 2.14 26.25
C LEU A 71 13.35 1.10 25.87
N ALA A 72 13.46 0.73 24.59
CA ALA A 72 14.52 -0.15 24.11
C ALA A 72 15.91 0.50 24.20
N PHE A 73 16.05 1.80 23.89
CA PHE A 73 17.29 2.53 24.09
C PHE A 73 17.67 2.68 25.57
N THR A 74 16.70 2.94 26.46
CA THR A 74 16.92 2.96 27.92
C THR A 74 17.43 1.61 28.40
N ALA A 75 16.75 0.51 28.03
CA ALA A 75 17.15 -0.85 28.38
C ALA A 75 18.60 -1.18 27.97
N LEU A 76 19.00 -0.81 26.76
CA LEU A 76 20.37 -1.06 26.28
C LEU A 76 21.41 -0.17 26.97
N ARG A 77 21.10 1.09 27.27
CA ARG A 77 21.96 1.97 28.06
C ARG A 77 22.16 1.44 29.48
N ASP A 78 21.09 1.02 30.14
CA ASP A 78 21.15 0.47 31.49
C ASP A 78 22.00 -0.80 31.54
N LEU A 79 21.88 -1.68 30.54
CA LEU A 79 22.73 -2.86 30.40
C LEU A 79 24.21 -2.51 30.19
N ILE A 80 24.52 -1.50 29.36
CA ILE A 80 25.90 -1.00 29.21
C ILE A 80 26.44 -0.46 30.55
N ALA A 81 25.64 0.29 31.31
CA ALA A 81 26.01 0.83 32.61
C ALA A 81 26.19 -0.28 33.68
N GLU A 82 25.42 -1.36 33.59
CA GLU A 82 25.57 -2.60 34.37
C GLU A 82 26.81 -3.44 33.95
N GLY A 83 27.52 -3.05 32.89
CA GLY A 83 28.70 -3.76 32.38
C GLY A 83 28.39 -4.95 31.46
N HIS A 84 27.15 -5.10 31.01
CA HIS A 84 26.77 -6.11 30.02
C HIS A 84 27.11 -5.67 28.58
N SER A 85 27.54 -6.62 27.75
CA SER A 85 27.61 -6.42 26.31
C SER A 85 26.20 -6.44 25.70
N VAL A 86 25.92 -5.48 24.82
CA VAL A 86 24.61 -5.37 24.16
C VAL A 86 24.66 -5.74 22.67
N PRO A 87 23.57 -6.31 22.12
CA PRO A 87 23.43 -6.57 20.69
C PRO A 87 23.25 -5.28 19.89
N ALA A 88 23.43 -5.38 18.57
CA ALA A 88 22.95 -4.36 17.65
C ALA A 88 21.40 -4.24 17.74
N LEU A 89 20.90 -3.01 17.88
CA LEU A 89 19.48 -2.70 17.84
C LEU A 89 19.00 -2.61 16.40
N HIS A 90 17.97 -3.37 16.04
CA HIS A 90 17.32 -3.25 14.74
C HIS A 90 16.03 -2.46 14.86
N VAL A 91 15.87 -1.43 14.04
CA VAL A 91 14.63 -0.64 13.95
C VAL A 91 14.05 -0.86 12.57
N ILE A 92 12.83 -1.38 12.47
CA ILE A 92 12.12 -1.57 11.19
C ILE A 92 11.05 -0.49 11.04
N HIS A 93 11.18 0.32 9.99
CA HIS A 93 10.19 1.30 9.55
C HIS A 93 9.47 0.83 8.29
N SER A 94 8.18 1.14 8.16
CA SER A 94 7.39 0.87 6.95
C SER A 94 7.08 2.18 6.24
N ASN A 95 7.74 2.42 5.10
CA ASN A 95 7.39 3.51 4.20
C ASN A 95 6.46 2.95 3.10
N THR A 96 5.18 3.33 3.12
CA THR A 96 4.24 2.87 2.07
C THR A 96 4.37 3.63 0.74
N GLY A 97 5.24 4.63 0.63
CA GLY A 97 5.36 5.50 -0.55
C GLY A 97 4.16 6.44 -0.76
N LEU A 98 3.16 6.39 0.11
CA LEU A 98 1.92 7.16 0.02
C LEU A 98 1.51 7.77 1.36
N GLU A 99 2.41 7.79 2.35
CA GLU A 99 2.18 8.43 3.64
C GLU A 99 1.76 9.90 3.46
N ASN A 100 1.08 10.47 4.45
CA ASN A 100 0.89 11.92 4.51
C ASN A 100 2.29 12.60 4.46
N PRO A 101 2.55 13.55 3.55
CA PRO A 101 3.87 14.16 3.39
C PRO A 101 4.45 14.79 4.66
N VAL A 102 3.63 15.35 5.55
CA VAL A 102 4.08 15.87 6.86
C VAL A 102 4.71 14.75 7.69
N ILE A 103 4.06 13.59 7.71
CA ILE A 103 4.52 12.38 8.42
C ILE A 103 5.75 11.77 7.74
N GLU A 104 5.83 11.83 6.41
CA GLU A 104 7.00 11.37 5.66
C GLU A 104 8.25 12.22 5.97
N ILE A 105 8.11 13.56 5.97
CA ILE A 105 9.17 14.50 6.34
C ILE A 105 9.62 14.27 7.79
N TYR A 106 8.67 14.20 8.72
CA TYR A 106 8.91 13.90 10.13
C TYR A 106 9.64 12.57 10.32
N ASN A 107 9.14 11.48 9.71
CA ASN A 107 9.76 10.16 9.83
C ASN A 107 11.18 10.15 9.25
N LYS A 108 11.44 10.84 8.14
CA LYS A 108 12.80 11.05 7.60
C LYS A 108 13.68 11.83 8.59
N GLY A 109 13.13 12.80 9.31
CA GLY A 109 13.79 13.52 10.42
C GLY A 109 14.15 12.61 11.59
N GLN A 110 13.16 11.89 12.12
CA GLN A 110 13.34 10.97 13.24
C GLN A 110 14.31 9.83 12.92
N ILE A 111 14.32 9.29 11.70
CA ILE A 111 15.33 8.29 11.28
C ILE A 111 16.76 8.85 11.36
N ARG A 112 16.96 10.16 11.11
CA ARG A 112 18.28 10.80 11.33
C ARG A 112 18.57 10.97 12.82
N ALA A 113 17.59 11.39 13.62
CA ALA A 113 17.73 11.53 15.08
C ALA A 113 18.10 10.19 15.75
N ILE A 114 17.37 9.11 15.44
CA ILE A 114 17.64 7.73 15.90
C ILE A 114 19.09 7.32 15.59
N LYS A 115 19.57 7.57 14.36
CA LYS A 115 20.96 7.24 13.95
C LYS A 115 22.01 8.10 14.66
N ALA A 116 21.72 9.39 14.88
CA ALA A 116 22.63 10.29 15.59
C ALA A 116 22.73 9.92 17.08
N TYR A 117 21.60 9.72 17.75
CA TYR A 117 21.52 9.33 19.14
C TYR A 117 22.15 7.94 19.40
N ALA A 118 21.89 6.96 18.52
CA ALA A 118 22.54 5.65 18.61
C ALA A 118 24.08 5.75 18.63
N LYS A 119 24.64 6.64 17.81
CA LYS A 119 26.08 6.91 17.77
C LYS A 119 26.59 7.57 19.06
N THR A 120 25.85 8.52 19.63
CA THR A 120 26.25 9.19 20.89
C THR A 120 26.09 8.29 22.12
N ALA A 121 25.07 7.43 22.14
CA ALA A 121 24.82 6.47 23.20
C ALA A 121 25.71 5.21 23.13
N GLY A 122 26.55 5.07 22.09
CA GLY A 122 27.43 3.91 21.92
C GLY A 122 26.71 2.60 21.55
N ILE A 123 25.47 2.67 21.06
CA ILE A 123 24.64 1.51 20.73
C ILE A 123 24.64 1.29 19.21
N GLU A 124 25.23 0.19 18.74
CA GLU A 124 25.14 -0.19 17.32
C GLU A 124 23.67 -0.31 16.93
N THR A 125 23.20 0.53 16.00
CA THR A 125 21.79 0.59 15.60
C THR A 125 21.66 0.60 14.09
N ARG A 126 20.84 -0.30 13.55
CA ARG A 126 20.55 -0.41 12.12
C ARG A 126 19.07 -0.18 11.86
N VAL A 127 18.77 0.96 11.21
CA VAL A 127 17.41 1.31 10.77
C VAL A 127 17.16 0.77 9.37
N TRP A 128 16.19 -0.12 9.25
CA TRP A 128 15.73 -0.76 8.02
C TRP A 128 14.43 -0.10 7.53
N VAL A 129 14.39 0.37 6.29
CA VAL A 129 13.19 0.99 5.70
C VAL A 129 12.54 0.05 4.70
N ALA A 130 11.43 -0.56 5.10
CA ALA A 130 10.60 -1.37 4.22
C ALA A 130 9.80 -0.47 3.28
N SER A 131 10.15 -0.50 2.00
CA SER A 131 9.42 0.16 0.92
C SER A 131 8.92 -0.89 -0.09
N PRO A 132 7.77 -0.67 -0.75
CA PRO A 132 7.28 -1.52 -1.83
C PRO A 132 8.19 -1.47 -3.06
N ASN A 133 8.19 -2.55 -3.84
CA ASN A 133 8.77 -2.59 -5.19
C ASN A 133 7.72 -2.20 -6.24
N LEU A 134 8.12 -2.01 -7.50
CA LEU A 134 7.20 -1.70 -8.60
C LEU A 134 6.11 -2.78 -8.79
N SER A 135 6.42 -4.06 -8.54
CA SER A 135 5.40 -5.14 -8.46
C SER A 135 4.28 -4.86 -7.44
N ASN A 136 4.59 -4.27 -6.29
CA ASN A 136 3.62 -3.96 -5.24
C ASN A 136 3.23 -2.48 -5.16
N ASP A 137 3.81 -1.63 -6.01
CA ASP A 137 3.46 -0.22 -6.05
C ASP A 137 1.97 -0.06 -6.38
N TYR A 138 1.26 0.50 -5.40
CA TYR A 138 -0.16 0.70 -5.43
C TYR A 138 -0.55 1.93 -6.25
N LEU A 139 0.27 2.99 -6.33
CA LEU A 139 -0.04 4.14 -7.18
C LEU A 139 0.15 3.80 -8.66
N VAL A 140 1.28 3.19 -9.01
CA VAL A 140 1.50 2.60 -10.35
C VAL A 140 0.43 1.55 -10.63
N GLY A 141 0.04 0.74 -9.63
CA GLY A 141 -1.06 -0.22 -9.74
C GLY A 141 -2.42 0.39 -10.05
N LEU A 142 -2.75 1.56 -9.47
CA LEU A 142 -3.99 2.29 -9.75
C LEU A 142 -3.97 2.91 -11.15
N LEU A 143 -2.87 3.60 -11.49
CA LEU A 143 -2.71 4.31 -12.75
C LEU A 143 -2.56 3.35 -13.94
N SER A 144 -1.92 2.19 -13.77
CA SER A 144 -1.90 1.15 -14.82
C SER A 144 -3.24 0.42 -14.99
N GLY A 145 -4.24 0.71 -14.14
CA GLY A 145 -5.47 -0.08 -14.06
C GLY A 145 -5.26 -1.52 -13.58
N ARG A 146 -4.10 -1.86 -13.03
CA ARG A 146 -3.83 -3.18 -12.44
C ARG A 146 -4.63 -3.42 -11.15
N THR A 147 -5.06 -2.34 -10.48
CA THR A 147 -6.00 -2.38 -9.36
C THR A 147 -6.91 -1.16 -9.34
N ILE A 148 -8.02 -1.26 -8.61
CA ILE A 148 -8.86 -0.12 -8.21
C ILE A 148 -8.52 0.33 -6.78
N MET A 149 -9.03 1.49 -6.36
CA MET A 149 -8.83 2.01 -5.01
C MET A 149 -9.40 1.04 -3.96
N SER A 150 -8.62 0.78 -2.91
CA SER A 150 -9.04 0.04 -1.73
C SER A 150 -9.98 0.89 -0.88
N VAL A 151 -11.29 0.69 -1.06
CA VAL A 151 -12.36 1.33 -0.30
C VAL A 151 -12.94 0.38 0.76
N GLY A 152 -13.42 0.95 1.88
CA GLY A 152 -14.05 0.21 2.98
C GLY A 152 -13.23 -0.98 3.50
N ASN A 153 -13.77 -2.19 3.32
CA ASN A 153 -13.15 -3.44 3.80
C ASN A 153 -12.04 -3.99 2.88
N ASN A 154 -11.83 -3.43 1.70
CA ASN A 154 -10.73 -3.82 0.82
C ASN A 154 -9.37 -3.47 1.47
N THR A 155 -8.54 -4.49 1.73
CA THR A 155 -7.22 -4.33 2.38
C THR A 155 -6.04 -4.44 1.42
N LYS A 156 -6.28 -4.53 0.10
CA LYS A 156 -5.25 -4.83 -0.90
C LYS A 156 -4.07 -3.84 -0.87
N CYS A 157 -4.32 -2.55 -0.67
CA CYS A 157 -3.28 -1.54 -0.48
C CYS A 157 -2.34 -1.85 0.69
N GLN A 158 -2.85 -2.35 1.82
CA GLN A 158 -2.05 -2.70 2.99
C GLN A 158 -1.27 -4.00 2.79
N GLN A 159 -1.85 -4.99 2.11
CA GLN A 159 -1.14 -6.23 1.77
C GLN A 159 0.04 -5.94 0.82
N MET A 160 -0.19 -5.12 -0.21
CA MET A 160 0.82 -4.71 -1.20
C MET A 160 1.89 -3.77 -0.60
N MET A 161 1.51 -2.62 -0.04
CA MET A 161 2.49 -1.59 0.33
C MET A 161 3.18 -1.84 1.67
N LYS A 162 2.51 -2.54 2.60
CA LYS A 162 3.00 -2.70 3.99
C LYS A 162 3.40 -4.14 4.31
N LYS A 163 2.51 -5.12 4.11
CA LYS A 163 2.80 -6.51 4.51
C LYS A 163 3.98 -7.08 3.71
N SER A 164 3.91 -7.09 2.37
CA SER A 164 4.97 -7.71 1.54
C SER A 164 6.34 -7.05 1.71
N ALA A 165 6.37 -5.73 1.85
CA ALA A 165 7.60 -4.97 2.11
C ALA A 165 8.20 -5.32 3.48
N LEU A 166 7.38 -5.38 4.53
CA LEU A 166 7.84 -5.80 5.87
C LEU A 166 8.30 -7.26 5.89
N ASP A 167 7.60 -8.17 5.23
CA ASP A 167 7.97 -9.60 5.17
C ASP A 167 9.30 -9.81 4.40
N ARG A 168 9.62 -8.95 3.42
CA ARG A 168 10.95 -8.91 2.78
C ARG A 168 12.01 -8.36 3.71
N ILE A 169 11.79 -7.23 4.38
CA ILE A 169 12.77 -6.67 5.32
C ILE A 169 13.01 -7.58 6.52
N LYS A 170 11.97 -8.21 7.11
CA LYS A 170 12.11 -9.20 8.19
C LYS A 170 13.06 -10.34 7.79
N ARG A 171 12.96 -10.85 6.55
CA ARG A 171 13.88 -11.87 6.02
C ARG A 171 15.31 -11.35 5.89
N GLN A 172 15.50 -10.11 5.44
CA GLN A 172 16.84 -9.47 5.37
C GLN A 172 17.45 -9.23 6.76
N VAL A 173 16.67 -8.76 7.73
CA VAL A 173 17.11 -8.57 9.12
C VAL A 173 17.54 -9.91 9.74
N ARG A 174 16.70 -10.95 9.58
CA ARG A 174 16.98 -12.32 10.06
C ARG A 174 18.24 -12.91 9.41
N ALA A 175 18.46 -12.69 8.11
CA ALA A 175 19.67 -13.12 7.41
C ALA A 175 20.93 -12.39 7.92
N TRP A 176 20.85 -11.07 8.11
CA TRP A 176 21.98 -10.26 8.62
C TRP A 176 22.37 -10.64 10.05
N ILE A 177 21.38 -10.86 10.92
CA ILE A 177 21.61 -11.36 12.28
C ILE A 177 22.29 -12.73 12.23
N ALA A 178 21.78 -13.65 11.41
CA ALA A 178 22.33 -14.99 11.31
C ALA A 178 23.78 -15.03 10.82
N GLU A 179 24.13 -14.19 9.84
CA GLU A 179 25.49 -14.00 9.37
C GLU A 179 26.42 -13.48 10.48
N LYS A 180 25.97 -12.48 11.26
CA LYS A 180 26.71 -11.93 12.39
C LYS A 180 26.90 -12.91 13.55
N ASP A 181 25.90 -13.74 13.80
CA ASP A 181 25.87 -14.69 14.91
C ASP A 181 26.47 -16.05 14.54
N GLY A 182 26.86 -16.25 13.27
CA GLY A 182 27.45 -17.50 12.79
C GLY A 182 26.46 -18.67 12.70
N VAL A 183 25.15 -18.39 12.62
CA VAL A 183 24.07 -19.37 12.62
C VAL A 183 23.33 -19.39 11.27
N LYS A 184 22.41 -20.35 11.09
CA LYS A 184 21.51 -20.34 9.92
C LYS A 184 20.36 -19.37 10.17
N ALA A 185 19.82 -18.77 9.10
CA ALA A 185 18.72 -17.80 9.21
C ALA A 185 17.49 -18.30 10.00
N LYS A 186 17.18 -19.60 9.94
CA LYS A 186 16.09 -20.21 10.72
C LYS A 186 16.36 -20.33 12.23
N ASP A 187 17.63 -20.25 12.63
CA ASP A 187 18.10 -20.44 14.01
C ASP A 187 18.48 -19.10 14.68
N ALA A 188 18.19 -17.97 14.02
CA ALA A 188 18.48 -16.62 14.50
C ALA A 188 17.51 -16.19 15.62
N ASN A 189 18.03 -16.07 16.84
CA ASN A 189 17.28 -15.75 18.05
C ASN A 189 16.89 -14.26 18.11
N LEU A 190 15.69 -13.92 17.65
CA LEU A 190 15.22 -12.54 17.54
C LEU A 190 13.86 -12.33 18.24
N VAL A 191 13.69 -11.15 18.84
CA VAL A 191 12.43 -10.71 19.46
C VAL A 191 11.97 -9.39 18.84
N SER A 192 10.69 -9.32 18.51
CA SER A 192 10.06 -8.14 17.92
C SER A 192 9.41 -7.30 19.01
N LEU A 193 9.88 -6.07 19.20
CA LEU A 193 9.27 -5.13 20.15
C LEU A 193 8.17 -4.34 19.43
N ILE A 194 6.93 -4.44 19.91
CA ILE A 194 5.75 -3.82 19.29
C ILE A 194 5.07 -2.86 20.28
N GLY A 195 4.79 -1.63 19.81
CA GLY A 195 4.02 -0.63 20.55
C GLY A 195 2.51 -0.82 20.43
N THR A 196 1.98 -1.96 20.89
CA THR A 196 0.54 -2.27 20.97
C THR A 196 0.04 -2.17 22.41
N ARG A 197 -1.23 -1.76 22.59
CA ARG A 197 -1.88 -1.59 23.91
C ARG A 197 -3.30 -2.17 23.89
N PHE A 198 -3.72 -2.86 24.96
CA PHE A 198 -5.07 -3.44 25.03
C PHE A 198 -6.18 -2.38 24.95
N GLU A 199 -5.95 -1.21 25.56
CA GLU A 199 -6.89 -0.09 25.57
C GLU A 199 -7.09 0.59 24.20
N GLU A 200 -6.23 0.34 23.18
CA GLU A 200 -6.27 1.12 21.92
C GLU A 200 -7.53 0.88 21.06
N SER A 201 -8.16 -0.31 21.17
CA SER A 201 -9.57 -0.57 20.81
C SER A 201 -9.97 -2.02 21.14
N ALA A 202 -11.26 -2.27 21.39
CA ALA A 202 -11.77 -3.62 21.64
C ALA A 202 -11.38 -4.65 20.56
N GLN A 203 -11.37 -4.26 19.27
CA GLN A 203 -10.93 -5.13 18.18
C GLN A 203 -9.42 -5.43 18.21
N ARG A 204 -8.58 -4.52 18.73
CA ARG A 204 -7.15 -4.80 18.94
C ARG A 204 -6.92 -5.62 20.19
N ALA A 205 -7.61 -5.32 21.29
CA ALA A 205 -7.57 -6.11 22.51
C ALA A 205 -7.87 -7.59 22.22
N ALA A 206 -8.94 -7.87 21.49
CA ALA A 206 -9.30 -9.24 21.09
C ALA A 206 -8.20 -9.92 20.24
N ARG A 207 -7.54 -9.18 19.34
CA ARG A 207 -6.45 -9.71 18.50
C ARG A 207 -5.14 -9.91 19.25
N MET A 208 -4.83 -9.05 20.23
CA MET A 208 -3.66 -9.21 21.11
C MET A 208 -3.85 -10.43 22.01
N LYS A 209 -5.03 -10.56 22.65
CA LYS A 209 -5.39 -11.73 23.47
C LYS A 209 -5.38 -13.04 22.67
N ALA A 210 -5.91 -13.04 21.45
CA ALA A 210 -5.87 -14.20 20.56
C ALA A 210 -4.45 -14.60 20.10
N ARG A 211 -3.47 -13.68 20.21
CA ARG A 211 -2.04 -13.94 19.94
C ARG A 211 -1.22 -14.22 21.21
N GLY A 212 -1.84 -14.17 22.40
CA GLY A 212 -1.12 -14.26 23.67
C GLY A 212 -0.13 -13.12 23.94
N GLU A 213 -0.26 -11.95 23.29
CA GLU A 213 0.69 -10.83 23.48
C GLU A 213 0.82 -10.45 24.97
N SER A 214 2.06 -10.34 25.44
CA SER A 214 2.42 -10.02 26.83
C SER A 214 3.36 -8.82 26.90
N SER A 215 3.31 -8.11 28.03
CA SER A 215 4.19 -6.98 28.38
C SER A 215 5.51 -7.42 29.02
N THR A 216 5.57 -8.63 29.59
CA THR A 216 6.72 -9.14 30.34
C THR A 216 7.42 -10.30 29.62
N GLU A 217 6.66 -11.20 29.01
CA GLU A 217 7.16 -12.41 28.36
C GLU A 217 7.10 -12.28 26.83
N ALA A 218 8.15 -12.73 26.15
CA ALA A 218 8.16 -12.76 24.70
C ALA A 218 7.53 -14.07 24.19
N VAL A 219 6.48 -13.94 23.38
CA VAL A 219 5.64 -15.06 22.91
C VAL A 219 5.80 -15.29 21.42
N ASP A 220 5.72 -16.55 20.95
CA ASP A 220 5.60 -16.83 19.51
C ASP A 220 4.16 -16.57 19.05
N ALA A 221 3.85 -15.30 18.84
CA ALA A 221 2.52 -14.79 18.51
C ALA A 221 2.03 -15.18 17.09
N MET A 222 2.85 -15.89 16.30
CA MET A 222 2.56 -16.23 14.90
C MET A 222 2.88 -17.69 14.51
N GLU A 223 3.37 -18.51 15.44
CA GLU A 223 3.81 -19.90 15.20
C GLU A 223 4.89 -20.02 14.08
N ASP A 224 5.67 -18.97 13.87
CA ASP A 224 6.69 -18.85 12.82
C ASP A 224 8.12 -18.72 13.36
N GLY A 225 8.31 -18.93 14.67
CA GLY A 225 9.57 -18.75 15.37
C GLY A 225 9.97 -17.29 15.58
N GLN A 226 9.08 -16.32 15.33
CA GLN A 226 9.31 -14.91 15.65
C GLN A 226 8.67 -14.55 16.99
N LEU A 227 9.49 -14.49 18.04
CA LEU A 227 9.06 -13.98 19.33
C LEU A 227 8.62 -12.50 19.22
N VAL A 228 7.56 -12.16 19.94
CA VAL A 228 6.98 -10.82 20.06
C VAL A 228 6.87 -10.46 21.53
N LEU A 229 7.34 -9.27 21.89
CA LEU A 229 7.12 -8.65 23.19
C LEU A 229 6.40 -7.31 22.95
N SER A 230 5.41 -7.00 23.77
CA SER A 230 4.62 -5.77 23.68
C SER A 230 4.76 -4.97 24.98
N PRO A 231 5.92 -4.30 25.25
CA PRO A 231 6.28 -3.80 26.60
C PRO A 231 5.29 -2.81 27.22
N ILE A 232 4.46 -2.19 26.39
CA ILE A 232 3.44 -1.21 26.78
C ILE A 232 2.00 -1.77 26.70
N ALA A 233 1.81 -3.09 26.63
CA ALA A 233 0.49 -3.71 26.40
C ALA A 233 -0.57 -3.27 27.43
N GLU A 234 -0.17 -3.15 28.69
CA GLU A 234 -1.00 -2.75 29.83
C GLU A 234 -1.00 -1.22 30.09
N TRP A 235 -0.30 -0.43 29.27
CA TRP A 235 -0.29 1.02 29.44
C TRP A 235 -1.58 1.61 28.87
N ASP A 236 -2.11 2.63 29.53
CA ASP A 236 -3.23 3.43 29.04
C ASP A 236 -2.73 4.60 28.15
N ALA A 237 -3.65 5.43 27.68
CA ALA A 237 -3.30 6.61 26.90
C ALA A 237 -2.60 7.71 27.73
N PHE A 238 -2.90 7.80 29.02
CA PHE A 238 -2.30 8.77 29.94
C PHE A 238 -0.83 8.44 30.20
N ASP A 239 -0.48 7.19 30.49
CA ASP A 239 0.90 6.71 30.65
C ASP A 239 1.78 7.14 29.46
N ILE A 240 1.28 6.94 28.23
CA ILE A 240 2.00 7.29 27.00
C ILE A 240 2.23 8.81 26.89
N PHE A 241 1.24 9.64 27.21
CA PHE A 241 1.42 11.09 27.18
C PHE A 241 2.27 11.61 28.36
N THR A 242 2.21 10.97 29.52
CA THR A 242 3.09 11.24 30.67
C THR A 242 4.55 10.97 30.32
N TYR A 243 4.84 9.82 29.68
CA TYR A 243 6.18 9.50 29.19
C TYR A 243 6.67 10.55 28.18
N ILE A 244 5.85 10.92 27.20
CA ILE A 244 6.19 11.97 26.22
C ILE A 244 6.42 13.32 26.91
N GLY A 245 5.63 13.67 27.92
CA GLY A 245 5.83 14.87 28.73
C GLY A 245 7.13 14.84 29.55
N HIS A 246 7.55 13.67 30.01
CA HIS A 246 8.84 13.49 30.71
C HIS A 246 10.05 13.55 29.76
N VAL A 247 9.90 13.09 28.51
CA VAL A 247 10.91 13.32 27.46
C VAL A 247 11.05 14.82 27.15
N ARG A 248 9.94 15.51 26.88
CA ARG A 248 9.91 16.95 26.59
C ARG A 248 10.38 17.86 27.73
N SER A 249 10.34 17.35 28.97
CA SER A 249 10.88 18.05 30.16
C SER A 249 12.25 17.53 30.60
N GLU A 250 12.96 16.82 29.71
CA GLU A 250 14.32 16.29 29.90
C GLU A 250 14.51 15.34 31.10
N LYS A 251 13.40 14.88 31.70
CA LYS A 251 13.39 13.90 32.80
C LYS A 251 13.69 12.48 32.33
N ILE A 252 13.36 12.17 31.07
CA ILE A 252 13.69 10.92 30.40
C ILE A 252 14.54 11.27 29.18
N GLU A 253 15.81 10.86 29.21
CA GLU A 253 16.70 10.98 28.06
C GLU A 253 16.18 10.11 26.90
N ALA A 254 16.12 10.69 25.70
CA ALA A 254 15.52 10.07 24.54
C ALA A 254 16.27 10.34 23.23
N TYR A 255 15.93 9.58 22.19
CA TYR A 255 16.53 9.74 20.85
C TYR A 255 16.11 11.03 20.11
N SER A 256 15.08 11.72 20.60
CA SER A 256 14.67 13.08 20.21
C SER A 256 13.81 13.70 21.31
N ASP A 257 13.58 15.02 21.22
CA ASP A 257 12.79 15.81 22.19
C ASP A 257 11.27 15.50 22.20
N PHE A 258 10.77 14.81 21.16
CA PHE A 258 9.34 14.56 20.91
C PHE A 258 8.48 15.84 20.72
N GLU A 259 9.08 17.00 20.47
CA GLU A 259 8.33 18.23 20.17
C GLU A 259 7.57 18.11 18.84
N GLU A 260 8.26 17.75 17.76
CA GLU A 260 7.64 17.61 16.42
C GLU A 260 6.53 16.53 16.41
N LEU A 261 6.68 15.48 17.24
CA LEU A 261 5.66 14.46 17.46
C LEU A 261 4.37 15.06 18.05
N VAL A 262 4.49 15.84 19.13
CA VAL A 262 3.35 16.51 19.76
C VAL A 262 2.74 17.55 18.82
N ASP A 263 3.56 18.29 18.08
CA ASP A 263 3.15 19.28 17.09
C ASP A 263 2.25 18.66 16.01
N ILE A 264 2.66 17.53 15.44
CA ILE A 264 1.88 16.76 14.46
C ILE A 264 0.55 16.30 15.05
N TYR A 265 0.57 15.78 16.28
CA TYR A 265 -0.63 15.32 16.95
C TYR A 265 -1.59 16.49 17.27
N ARG A 266 -1.08 17.66 17.67
CA ARG A 266 -1.88 18.88 17.87
C ARG A 266 -2.52 19.34 16.55
N ASP A 267 -1.72 19.47 15.50
CA ASP A 267 -2.19 19.91 14.18
C ASP A 267 -3.23 18.92 13.60
N ALA A 268 -3.02 17.60 13.77
CA ALA A 268 -3.94 16.54 13.34
C ALA A 268 -5.27 16.46 14.12
N ASN A 269 -5.33 16.95 15.36
CA ASN A 269 -6.57 17.02 16.17
C ASN A 269 -7.22 18.43 16.15
N GLY A 270 -6.71 19.36 15.33
CA GLY A 270 -7.30 20.70 15.18
C GLY A 270 -7.00 21.63 16.36
N GLY A 271 -5.84 21.48 17.01
CA GLY A 271 -5.36 22.33 18.10
C GLY A 271 -5.57 21.75 19.51
N ASP A 272 -6.56 20.88 19.71
CA ASP A 272 -6.83 20.25 21.01
C ASP A 272 -6.01 18.94 21.17
N CYS A 273 -5.08 18.94 22.12
CA CYS A 273 -4.20 17.80 22.41
C CYS A 273 -3.99 17.67 23.92
N MET A 274 -4.01 16.43 24.43
CA MET A 274 -3.80 16.10 25.86
C MET A 274 -2.51 16.72 26.44
N VAL A 275 -1.48 16.93 25.61
CA VAL A 275 -0.21 17.54 26.07
C VAL A 275 -0.39 19.01 26.47
N ASN A 276 -1.29 19.76 25.82
CA ASN A 276 -1.68 21.12 26.25
C ASN A 276 -2.53 21.09 27.53
N GLN A 277 -3.25 19.98 27.77
CA GLN A 277 -4.08 19.80 28.96
C GLN A 277 -3.23 19.46 30.20
N TYR A 278 -2.12 18.72 30.01
CA TYR A 278 -1.08 18.49 31.03
C TYR A 278 -0.44 19.81 31.54
N ILE A 279 -0.36 20.84 30.69
CA ILE A 279 0.16 22.17 31.04
C ILE A 279 -0.91 23.04 31.74
N SER A 280 -2.20 22.81 31.47
CA SER A 280 -3.30 23.67 31.95
C SER A 280 -4.08 23.13 33.15
N GLY A 281 -3.75 21.93 33.65
CA GLY A 281 -4.22 21.41 34.94
C GLY A 281 -5.74 21.18 35.03
N ARG A 282 -6.39 20.85 33.91
CA ARG A 282 -7.84 20.61 33.85
C ARG A 282 -8.16 19.14 33.56
N GLU A 283 -8.78 18.46 34.54
CA GLU A 283 -9.41 17.16 34.32
C GLU A 283 -10.77 17.33 33.61
N GLN A 284 -10.96 16.73 32.43
CA GLN A 284 -12.30 16.51 31.85
C GLN A 284 -12.37 15.24 30.98
N ASN A 285 -13.56 14.64 30.94
CA ASN A 285 -13.91 13.42 30.19
C ASN A 285 -13.99 13.62 28.66
N ARG A 286 -12.87 13.95 27.99
CA ARG A 286 -12.78 13.90 26.52
C ARG A 286 -11.74 12.86 26.08
N PRO A 287 -12.02 12.10 25.00
CA PRO A 287 -11.12 11.03 24.58
C PRO A 287 -9.75 11.60 24.18
N PRO A 288 -8.66 10.91 24.55
CA PRO A 288 -7.31 11.40 24.34
C PRO A 288 -6.99 11.59 22.85
N CYS A 289 -5.99 12.43 22.60
CA CYS A 289 -5.45 12.76 21.28
C CYS A 289 -5.15 11.49 20.45
N SER A 290 -6.09 11.15 19.57
CA SER A 290 -6.22 9.82 18.95
C SER A 290 -6.36 9.86 17.43
N ALA A 291 -6.22 11.04 16.82
CA ALA A 291 -6.14 11.19 15.37
C ALA A 291 -5.11 10.21 14.78
N ARG A 292 -5.51 9.57 13.68
CA ARG A 292 -4.66 8.65 12.91
C ARG A 292 -4.32 9.30 11.59
N THR A 293 -3.06 9.66 11.44
CA THR A 293 -2.49 10.20 10.21
C THR A 293 -2.29 9.03 9.23
N GLY A 294 -3.02 9.03 8.12
CA GLY A 294 -2.98 7.96 7.11
C GLY A 294 -2.27 8.35 5.83
N CYS A 295 -2.26 7.43 4.87
CA CYS A 295 -1.78 7.67 3.51
C CYS A 295 -2.66 8.73 2.81
N TRP A 296 -2.07 9.66 2.04
CA TRP A 296 -2.82 10.73 1.37
C TRP A 296 -3.88 10.20 0.39
N ALA A 297 -3.63 9.03 -0.23
CA ALA A 297 -4.55 8.36 -1.15
C ALA A 297 -5.49 7.33 -0.46
N CYS A 298 -5.68 7.41 0.87
CA CYS A 298 -6.42 6.38 1.62
C CYS A 298 -7.95 6.43 1.39
N GLY A 299 -8.47 5.52 0.57
CA GLY A 299 -9.91 5.35 0.32
C GLY A 299 -10.68 4.52 1.35
N ARG A 300 -10.02 3.97 2.38
CA ARG A 300 -10.67 3.08 3.37
C ARG A 300 -11.54 3.80 4.40
N ILE A 301 -11.24 5.07 4.65
CA ILE A 301 -12.08 5.99 5.43
C ILE A 301 -12.87 6.87 4.46
N SER A 302 -14.09 7.27 4.80
CA SER A 302 -14.87 8.19 3.96
C SER A 302 -14.23 9.59 3.97
N LYS A 303 -14.06 10.15 5.16
CA LYS A 303 -13.50 11.49 5.42
C LYS A 303 -12.14 11.39 6.11
N ASP A 304 -11.17 12.19 5.66
CA ASP A 304 -9.87 12.32 6.33
C ASP A 304 -9.84 13.60 7.17
N THR A 305 -10.50 13.56 8.32
CA THR A 305 -10.52 14.66 9.29
C THR A 305 -9.12 15.06 9.76
N SER A 306 -8.16 14.13 9.77
CA SER A 306 -6.78 14.42 10.20
C SER A 306 -6.08 15.31 9.18
N ALA A 307 -6.19 15.01 7.88
CA ALA A 307 -5.68 15.86 6.82
C ALA A 307 -6.39 17.22 6.77
N GLU A 308 -7.72 17.26 6.93
CA GLU A 308 -8.49 18.51 7.00
C GLU A 308 -8.05 19.42 8.15
N ASN A 309 -7.85 18.85 9.35
CA ASN A 309 -7.36 19.59 10.51
C ASN A 309 -5.95 20.15 10.28
N MET A 310 -5.01 19.35 9.75
CA MET A 310 -3.67 19.83 9.41
C MET A 310 -3.69 20.96 8.38
N ILE A 311 -4.49 20.83 7.31
CA ILE A 311 -4.65 21.88 6.30
C ILE A 311 -5.22 23.18 6.91
N SER A 312 -6.11 23.04 7.89
CA SER A 312 -6.77 24.14 8.60
C SER A 312 -5.97 24.66 9.81
N ALA A 313 -4.75 24.16 10.03
CA ALA A 313 -3.92 24.57 11.15
C ALA A 313 -3.54 26.06 11.06
N GLU A 314 -3.33 26.67 12.23
CA GLU A 314 -3.05 28.11 12.37
C GLU A 314 -1.85 28.55 11.51
N GLY A 315 -1.94 29.76 10.95
CA GLY A 315 -0.94 30.29 10.01
C GLY A 315 -0.90 29.59 8.65
N GLY A 316 -1.75 28.60 8.38
CA GLY A 316 -1.77 27.86 7.11
C GLY A 316 -0.58 26.91 6.93
N LYS A 317 0.05 26.47 8.03
CA LYS A 317 1.28 25.66 8.09
C LYS A 317 1.30 24.49 7.08
N HIS A 318 0.17 23.78 6.94
CA HIS A 318 0.02 22.64 6.02
C HIS A 318 -0.97 22.85 4.86
N ALA A 319 -1.35 24.10 4.56
CA ALA A 319 -2.33 24.41 3.51
C ALA A 319 -1.94 23.87 2.12
N TRP A 320 -0.64 23.69 1.88
CA TRP A 320 -0.07 23.08 0.66
C TRP A 320 -0.46 21.61 0.45
N MET A 321 -0.97 20.90 1.46
CA MET A 321 -1.49 19.53 1.30
C MET A 321 -2.85 19.48 0.61
N LYS A 322 -3.58 20.61 0.53
CA LYS A 322 -4.96 20.67 0.00
C LYS A 322 -5.17 19.97 -1.35
N PRO A 323 -4.28 20.07 -2.36
CA PRO A 323 -4.46 19.36 -3.63
C PRO A 323 -4.43 17.84 -3.51
N LEU A 324 -3.72 17.26 -2.53
CA LEU A 324 -3.71 15.81 -2.29
C LEU A 324 -5.02 15.33 -1.68
N LEU A 325 -5.58 16.11 -0.74
CA LEU A 325 -6.90 15.83 -0.16
C LEU A 325 -8.01 15.96 -1.22
N ASP A 326 -7.93 16.99 -2.07
CA ASP A 326 -8.87 17.18 -3.18
C ASP A 326 -8.79 16.01 -4.18
N LEU A 327 -7.59 15.58 -4.55
CA LEU A 327 -7.38 14.44 -5.45
C LEU A 327 -7.92 13.14 -4.84
N ARG A 328 -7.65 12.89 -3.55
CA ARG A 328 -8.19 11.75 -2.79
C ARG A 328 -9.72 11.72 -2.84
N ASN A 329 -10.35 12.87 -2.59
CA ASN A 329 -11.80 12.99 -2.57
C ASN A 329 -12.40 12.83 -3.99
N TYR A 330 -11.71 13.32 -5.01
CA TYR A 330 -12.05 13.10 -6.41
C TYR A 330 -12.00 11.61 -6.80
N MET A 331 -10.93 10.91 -6.42
CA MET A 331 -10.76 9.48 -6.67
C MET A 331 -11.83 8.62 -5.97
N LEU A 332 -12.33 9.07 -4.82
CA LEU A 332 -13.43 8.45 -4.09
C LEU A 332 -14.79 8.72 -4.77
N ALA A 333 -15.06 9.95 -5.20
CA ALA A 333 -16.30 10.30 -5.90
C ALA A 333 -16.45 9.54 -7.23
N ARG A 334 -15.37 9.45 -8.02
CA ARG A 334 -15.31 8.64 -9.24
C ARG A 334 -15.14 7.13 -8.97
N HIS A 335 -15.07 6.66 -7.71
CA HIS A 335 -14.76 5.24 -7.46
C HIS A 335 -15.83 4.30 -7.99
N PHE A 336 -17.11 4.64 -7.90
CA PHE A 336 -18.22 3.81 -8.38
C PHE A 336 -18.81 4.28 -9.73
N ASP A 337 -18.16 5.24 -10.39
CA ASP A 337 -18.61 5.73 -11.69
C ASP A 337 -18.41 4.67 -12.79
N PRO A 338 -19.49 4.27 -13.51
CA PRO A 338 -19.41 3.36 -14.66
C PRO A 338 -18.41 3.80 -15.74
N SER A 339 -18.35 5.11 -16.03
CA SER A 339 -17.48 5.67 -17.07
C SER A 339 -16.00 5.68 -16.66
N ALA A 340 -15.73 5.54 -15.37
CA ALA A 340 -14.39 5.39 -14.80
C ALA A 340 -13.96 3.91 -14.68
N ARG A 341 -14.79 2.94 -15.08
CA ARG A 341 -14.45 1.50 -15.05
C ARG A 341 -14.02 0.98 -16.41
N CYS A 342 -13.01 0.12 -16.43
CA CYS A 342 -12.76 -0.78 -17.55
C CYS A 342 -13.60 -2.04 -17.34
N TRP A 343 -14.49 -2.32 -18.28
CA TRP A 343 -15.44 -3.43 -18.20
C TRP A 343 -14.96 -4.71 -18.87
N LEU A 344 -13.86 -4.67 -19.63
CA LEU A 344 -13.31 -5.87 -20.24
C LEU A 344 -12.51 -6.67 -19.19
N ALA A 345 -12.87 -7.95 -19.00
CA ALA A 345 -12.07 -8.86 -18.18
C ALA A 345 -10.68 -9.13 -18.78
N ARG A 346 -9.81 -9.77 -18.00
CA ARG A 346 -8.43 -10.14 -18.40
C ARG A 346 -8.25 -11.64 -18.68
N THR A 347 -9.32 -12.43 -18.65
CA THR A 347 -9.26 -13.87 -18.84
C THR A 347 -10.40 -14.29 -19.75
N ILE A 348 -10.06 -14.95 -20.85
CA ILE A 348 -11.01 -15.59 -21.74
C ILE A 348 -11.37 -16.99 -21.21
N ASN A 349 -12.51 -17.52 -21.63
CA ASN A 349 -12.75 -18.95 -21.62
C ASN A 349 -12.16 -19.52 -22.92
N GLU A 350 -11.18 -20.41 -22.82
CA GLU A 350 -10.49 -20.98 -23.99
C GLU A 350 -11.34 -22.03 -24.72
N GLU A 351 -12.33 -22.65 -24.06
CA GLU A 351 -13.22 -23.64 -24.67
C GLU A 351 -14.28 -22.98 -25.58
N THR A 352 -14.81 -21.83 -25.17
CA THR A 352 -15.89 -21.11 -25.86
C THR A 352 -15.41 -19.88 -26.62
N GLY A 353 -14.16 -19.44 -26.44
CA GLY A 353 -13.62 -18.21 -27.01
C GLY A 353 -14.26 -16.91 -26.46
N THR A 354 -15.00 -17.00 -25.36
CA THR A 354 -15.74 -15.87 -24.76
C THR A 354 -14.91 -15.09 -23.74
N ILE A 355 -15.30 -13.84 -23.48
CA ILE A 355 -14.77 -13.01 -22.40
C ILE A 355 -15.90 -12.39 -21.59
N LYS A 356 -15.63 -12.13 -20.31
CA LYS A 356 -16.59 -11.51 -19.39
C LYS A 356 -16.52 -9.98 -19.49
N VAL A 357 -17.69 -9.33 -19.51
CA VAL A 357 -17.87 -7.88 -19.43
C VAL A 357 -18.34 -7.55 -18.00
N VAL A 358 -17.41 -7.14 -17.15
CA VAL A 358 -17.55 -6.97 -15.70
C VAL A 358 -16.61 -5.84 -15.21
N PRO A 359 -16.93 -5.09 -14.15
CA PRO A 359 -16.07 -4.00 -13.65
C PRO A 359 -14.76 -4.57 -13.10
N ASN A 360 -13.71 -4.49 -13.90
CA ASN A 360 -12.44 -5.17 -13.63
C ASN A 360 -11.40 -4.20 -13.03
N ALA A 361 -11.30 -3.03 -13.64
CA ALA A 361 -10.24 -2.05 -13.38
C ALA A 361 -10.76 -0.61 -13.54
N TYR A 362 -9.89 0.38 -13.35
CA TYR A 362 -10.16 1.73 -13.80
C TYR A 362 -10.05 1.83 -15.34
N ALA A 363 -10.92 2.64 -15.96
CA ALA A 363 -10.93 2.90 -17.39
C ALA A 363 -9.65 3.61 -17.83
N PRO A 364 -9.12 3.35 -19.04
CA PRO A 364 -7.89 4.00 -19.48
C PRO A 364 -7.98 5.52 -19.50
N GLY A 365 -9.08 6.08 -20.01
CA GLY A 365 -9.29 7.54 -20.02
C GLY A 365 -9.18 8.15 -18.62
N TYR A 366 -9.82 7.51 -17.64
CA TYR A 366 -9.75 7.93 -16.24
C TYR A 366 -8.35 7.73 -15.63
N THR A 367 -7.62 6.66 -15.97
CA THR A 367 -6.24 6.52 -15.45
C THR A 367 -5.26 7.54 -16.03
N LEU A 368 -5.44 7.95 -17.29
CA LEU A 368 -4.68 9.05 -17.90
C LEU A 368 -5.06 10.41 -17.27
N GLU A 369 -6.34 10.61 -16.96
CA GLU A 369 -6.82 11.77 -16.22
C GLU A 369 -6.16 11.86 -14.84
N LEU A 370 -6.12 10.76 -14.08
CA LEU A 370 -5.43 10.70 -12.80
C LEU A 370 -3.93 10.99 -12.91
N LEU A 371 -3.24 10.45 -13.91
CA LEU A 371 -1.83 10.77 -14.17
C LEU A 371 -1.63 12.28 -14.39
N ARG A 372 -2.49 12.90 -15.21
CA ARG A 372 -2.47 14.33 -15.52
C ARG A 372 -2.67 15.19 -14.28
N LEU A 373 -3.61 14.83 -13.40
CA LEU A 373 -3.84 15.51 -12.13
C LEU A 373 -2.62 15.37 -11.19
N ILE A 374 -2.10 14.15 -11.02
CA ILE A 374 -0.94 13.86 -10.14
C ILE A 374 0.31 14.62 -10.59
N LEU A 375 0.65 14.56 -11.89
CA LEU A 375 1.81 15.28 -12.42
C LEU A 375 1.62 16.80 -12.35
N THR A 376 0.39 17.30 -12.52
CA THR A 376 0.07 18.73 -12.33
C THR A 376 0.26 19.16 -10.87
N ILE A 377 -0.16 18.35 -9.90
CA ILE A 377 0.04 18.62 -8.47
C ILE A 377 1.53 18.61 -8.12
N GLN A 378 2.27 17.60 -8.61
CA GLN A 378 3.72 17.47 -8.37
C GLN A 378 4.51 18.67 -8.93
N VAL A 379 4.26 19.09 -10.18
CA VAL A 379 4.99 20.23 -10.77
C VAL A 379 4.60 21.55 -10.10
N ARG A 380 3.34 21.71 -9.65
CA ARG A 380 2.90 22.87 -8.85
C ARG A 380 3.65 22.94 -7.51
N GLU A 381 3.82 21.81 -6.83
CA GLU A 381 4.61 21.73 -5.60
C GLU A 381 6.09 22.07 -5.85
N GLN A 382 6.71 21.51 -6.89
CA GLN A 382 8.11 21.82 -7.24
C GLN A 382 8.32 23.31 -7.54
N ILE A 383 7.38 23.95 -8.24
CA ILE A 383 7.40 25.40 -8.51
C ILE A 383 7.24 26.19 -7.20
N ALA A 384 6.32 25.79 -6.32
CA ALA A 384 6.09 26.45 -5.03
C ALA A 384 7.31 26.34 -4.11
N ALA A 385 7.87 25.13 -3.98
CA ALA A 385 9.08 24.87 -3.20
C ALA A 385 10.29 25.67 -3.71
N ARG A 386 10.49 25.72 -5.04
CA ARG A 386 11.55 26.54 -5.66
C ARG A 386 11.39 28.03 -5.34
N LYS A 387 10.16 28.57 -5.35
CA LYS A 387 9.88 29.96 -4.96
C LYS A 387 10.16 30.25 -3.48
N LEU A 388 10.01 29.23 -2.62
CA LEU A 388 10.28 29.31 -1.18
C LEU A 388 11.74 29.01 -0.83
N GLY A 389 12.59 28.61 -1.78
CA GLY A 389 13.97 28.22 -1.54
C GLY A 389 14.13 26.88 -0.80
N ILE A 390 13.10 26.03 -0.79
CA ILE A 390 13.09 24.72 -0.10
C ILE A 390 13.09 23.56 -1.10
N ALA A 391 13.45 22.37 -0.61
CA ALA A 391 13.19 21.13 -1.35
C ALA A 391 11.67 20.89 -1.47
N PRO A 392 11.18 20.26 -2.56
CA PRO A 392 9.78 19.85 -2.69
C PRO A 392 9.32 19.02 -1.50
N ARG A 393 8.17 19.38 -0.91
CA ARG A 393 7.64 18.73 0.31
C ARG A 393 7.12 17.32 0.04
N PHE A 394 6.80 17.01 -1.22
CA PHE A 394 6.46 15.67 -1.66
C PHE A 394 6.89 15.42 -3.12
N HIS A 395 7.00 14.15 -3.45
CA HIS A 395 7.20 13.63 -4.81
C HIS A 395 6.30 12.39 -4.94
N LEU A 396 5.41 12.37 -5.92
CA LEU A 396 4.34 11.39 -6.08
C LEU A 396 4.67 10.31 -7.12
N LEU A 397 5.36 10.70 -8.19
CA LEU A 397 5.78 9.83 -9.29
C LEU A 397 7.18 10.18 -9.79
N ASP A 398 8.06 9.20 -9.75
CA ASP A 398 9.41 9.23 -10.29
C ASP A 398 9.50 8.72 -11.74
N HIS A 399 10.70 8.84 -12.31
CA HIS A 399 11.02 8.48 -13.69
C HIS A 399 10.91 6.97 -13.99
N ARG A 400 11.17 6.09 -13.00
CA ARG A 400 11.03 4.63 -13.13
C ARG A 400 9.57 4.22 -13.03
N GLN A 401 8.79 4.84 -12.15
CA GLN A 401 7.34 4.65 -12.04
C GLN A 401 6.60 5.07 -13.32
N LEU A 402 7.06 6.11 -14.02
CA LEU A 402 6.50 6.53 -15.32
C LEU A 402 6.79 5.54 -16.45
N ILE A 403 8.03 5.04 -16.56
CA ILE A 403 8.39 3.96 -17.52
C ILE A 403 7.57 2.69 -17.20
N ALA A 404 7.48 2.32 -15.92
CA ALA A 404 6.67 1.18 -15.49
C ALA A 404 5.18 1.34 -15.82
N LEU A 405 4.65 2.57 -15.70
CA LEU A 405 3.26 2.88 -16.05
C LEU A 405 3.00 2.68 -17.54
N ASP A 406 3.86 3.19 -18.42
CA ASP A 406 3.73 3.00 -19.87
C ASP A 406 3.90 1.52 -20.27
N CYS A 407 4.87 0.82 -19.69
CA CYS A 407 5.05 -0.62 -19.89
C CYS A 407 3.81 -1.43 -19.45
N LEU A 408 3.18 -1.09 -18.32
CA LEU A 408 1.93 -1.74 -17.89
C LEU A 408 0.71 -1.33 -18.72
N TRP A 409 0.64 -0.09 -19.21
CA TRP A 409 -0.38 0.32 -20.17
C TRP A 409 -0.26 -0.40 -21.51
N GLY A 410 0.96 -0.66 -21.98
CA GLY A 410 1.27 -1.51 -23.15
C GLY A 410 1.27 -3.03 -22.88
N ARG A 411 0.95 -3.44 -21.65
CA ARG A 411 0.63 -4.83 -21.30
C ARG A 411 -0.88 -5.10 -21.33
N TYR A 412 -1.67 -4.13 -20.85
CA TYR A 412 -3.13 -4.23 -20.75
C TYR A 412 -3.88 -3.58 -21.92
N GLN A 413 -3.15 -2.93 -22.82
CA GLN A 413 -3.56 -2.16 -24.00
C GLN A 413 -4.44 -0.97 -23.66
N TYR A 414 -4.17 -0.32 -22.52
CA TYR A 414 -4.99 0.76 -22.01
C TYR A 414 -4.71 2.08 -22.74
N GLN A 415 -3.44 2.40 -23.00
CA GLN A 415 -3.05 3.65 -23.67
C GLN A 415 -2.21 3.40 -24.91
N ARG A 416 -2.12 4.38 -25.80
CA ARG A 416 -1.15 4.34 -26.91
C ARG A 416 0.27 4.27 -26.36
N SER A 417 1.20 3.75 -27.18
CA SER A 417 2.61 3.64 -26.81
C SER A 417 3.19 4.99 -26.34
N PHE A 418 3.85 4.94 -25.17
CA PHE A 418 4.48 6.07 -24.47
C PHE A 418 3.54 7.22 -24.03
N MET A 419 2.26 6.94 -23.77
CA MET A 419 1.32 7.97 -23.33
C MET A 419 1.69 8.61 -21.98
N ALA A 420 2.28 7.88 -21.03
CA ALA A 420 2.65 8.44 -19.74
C ALA A 420 3.81 9.44 -19.88
N LEU A 421 4.81 9.09 -20.69
CA LEU A 421 5.94 9.97 -21.00
C LEU A 421 5.54 11.18 -21.86
N ARG A 422 4.64 11.01 -22.84
CA ARG A 422 4.04 12.15 -23.57
C ARG A 422 3.29 13.09 -22.63
N THR A 423 2.53 12.53 -21.68
CA THR A 423 1.81 13.30 -20.66
C THR A 423 2.78 14.04 -19.73
N TRP A 424 3.93 13.43 -19.42
CA TRP A 424 4.99 14.09 -18.68
C TRP A 424 5.56 15.29 -19.44
N LYS A 425 5.96 15.15 -20.72
CA LYS A 425 6.45 16.29 -21.53
C LYS A 425 5.38 17.38 -21.72
N GLU A 426 4.12 16.97 -21.93
CA GLU A 426 2.95 17.86 -22.01
C GLU A 426 2.81 18.77 -20.77
N ILE A 427 3.15 18.27 -19.58
CA ILE A 427 3.07 19.02 -18.33
C ILE A 427 4.40 19.72 -18.00
N TYR A 428 5.53 19.02 -18.02
CA TYR A 428 6.82 19.55 -17.56
C TYR A 428 7.47 20.51 -18.54
N GLU A 429 7.38 20.24 -19.85
CA GLU A 429 8.03 21.05 -20.89
C GLU A 429 7.06 22.01 -21.58
N GLN A 430 5.86 21.53 -21.96
CA GLN A 430 4.86 22.32 -22.69
C GLN A 430 3.96 23.16 -21.78
N GLY A 431 4.12 23.05 -20.45
CA GLY A 431 3.45 23.90 -19.47
C GLY A 431 1.96 23.63 -19.27
N LYS A 432 1.36 22.58 -19.86
CA LYS A 432 -0.08 22.29 -19.66
C LYS A 432 -0.36 21.88 -18.22
N ARG A 433 -1.54 22.23 -17.70
CA ARG A 433 -1.96 21.95 -16.33
C ARG A 433 -3.39 21.44 -16.37
N TYR A 434 -3.70 20.46 -15.52
CA TYR A 434 -5.02 19.87 -15.37
C TYR A 434 -5.52 20.10 -13.95
N ASP A 435 -6.68 20.73 -13.84
CA ASP A 435 -7.33 21.00 -12.57
C ASP A 435 -8.33 19.90 -12.21
N ILE A 436 -8.44 19.63 -10.91
CA ILE A 436 -9.36 18.62 -10.38
C ILE A 436 -10.79 19.12 -10.63
N PRO A 437 -11.68 18.33 -11.28
CA PRO A 437 -13.07 18.72 -11.47
C PRO A 437 -13.79 18.97 -10.15
N ASP A 438 -14.72 19.92 -10.14
CA ASP A 438 -15.52 20.22 -8.95
C ASP A 438 -16.32 18.98 -8.50
N LEU A 439 -16.13 18.58 -7.24
CA LEU A 439 -16.82 17.44 -6.63
C LEU A 439 -18.34 17.62 -6.64
N ALA A 440 -18.85 18.86 -6.61
CA ALA A 440 -20.28 19.13 -6.68
C ALA A 440 -20.89 18.84 -8.08
N SER A 441 -20.06 18.77 -9.12
CA SER A 441 -20.49 18.41 -10.48
C SER A 441 -20.60 16.89 -10.73
N ILE A 442 -20.05 16.08 -9.82
CA ILE A 442 -19.96 14.62 -9.98
C ILE A 442 -21.23 13.96 -9.42
N PRO A 443 -21.97 13.13 -10.20
CA PRO A 443 -23.09 12.36 -9.69
C PRO A 443 -22.69 11.42 -8.55
N LYS A 444 -23.63 11.12 -7.65
CA LYS A 444 -23.40 10.16 -6.55
C LYS A 444 -23.56 8.74 -7.06
N TYR A 445 -22.44 8.03 -7.23
CA TYR A 445 -22.41 6.63 -7.64
C TYR A 445 -22.31 5.67 -6.46
N THR A 446 -22.76 4.43 -6.67
CA THR A 446 -22.84 3.34 -5.68
C THR A 446 -22.39 2.01 -6.29
N GLU A 447 -22.25 0.97 -5.47
CA GLU A 447 -21.96 -0.40 -5.97
C GLU A 447 -22.98 -0.93 -6.99
N LYS A 448 -24.22 -0.40 -6.99
CA LYS A 448 -25.25 -0.79 -7.97
C LYS A 448 -24.93 -0.29 -9.37
N ASP A 449 -24.30 0.87 -9.50
CA ASP A 449 -23.96 1.47 -10.79
C ASP A 449 -22.87 0.65 -11.51
N VAL A 450 -22.01 -0.04 -10.74
CA VAL A 450 -21.03 -1.02 -11.25
C VAL A 450 -21.53 -2.48 -11.18
N SER A 451 -22.84 -2.73 -11.20
CA SER A 451 -23.38 -4.10 -11.04
C SER A 451 -23.52 -4.91 -12.34
N PHE A 452 -23.41 -4.30 -13.53
CA PHE A 452 -23.57 -5.01 -14.81
C PHE A 452 -22.59 -6.18 -14.99
N ARG A 453 -23.06 -7.31 -15.51
CA ARG A 453 -22.27 -8.50 -15.84
C ARG A 453 -22.80 -9.12 -17.14
N ALA A 454 -21.93 -9.41 -18.10
CA ALA A 454 -22.25 -10.20 -19.28
C ALA A 454 -21.07 -11.09 -19.70
N GLU A 455 -21.28 -11.97 -20.66
CA GLU A 455 -20.26 -12.79 -21.31
C GLU A 455 -20.53 -12.83 -22.82
N VAL A 456 -19.48 -12.61 -23.63
CA VAL A 456 -19.60 -12.39 -25.09
C VAL A 456 -18.44 -13.03 -25.86
N PRO A 457 -18.62 -13.38 -27.15
CA PRO A 457 -17.53 -13.82 -28.02
C PRO A 457 -16.39 -12.80 -28.10
N PHE A 458 -15.14 -13.27 -28.16
CA PHE A 458 -13.97 -12.38 -28.14
C PHE A 458 -12.74 -12.90 -28.88
N ALA A 459 -12.36 -14.16 -28.65
CA ALA A 459 -11.27 -14.80 -29.37
C ALA A 459 -11.72 -15.15 -30.79
N ASP A 460 -10.99 -14.68 -31.81
CA ASP A 460 -11.20 -15.08 -33.21
C ASP A 460 -10.04 -15.96 -33.71
N GLU A 461 -10.06 -16.35 -34.99
CA GLU A 461 -9.10 -17.27 -35.58
C GLU A 461 -7.63 -16.90 -35.34
N GLU A 462 -7.30 -15.61 -35.25
CA GLU A 462 -5.94 -15.14 -35.02
C GLU A 462 -5.54 -15.04 -33.54
N TYR A 463 -6.45 -15.17 -32.58
CA TYR A 463 -6.17 -14.91 -31.17
C TYR A 463 -4.95 -15.68 -30.61
N PHE A 464 -4.80 -16.94 -31.05
CA PHE A 464 -3.67 -17.80 -30.67
C PHE A 464 -2.44 -17.68 -31.58
N ALA A 465 -2.48 -16.88 -32.65
CA ALA A 465 -1.37 -16.68 -33.57
C ALA A 465 -0.15 -16.01 -32.90
N ALA A 466 1.04 -16.25 -33.42
CA ALA A 466 2.29 -15.80 -32.79
C ALA A 466 2.36 -14.26 -32.61
N TRP A 467 1.80 -13.50 -33.55
CA TRP A 467 1.82 -12.03 -33.58
C TRP A 467 0.83 -11.32 -32.64
N ARG A 468 -0.09 -12.05 -31.97
CA ARG A 468 -1.01 -11.43 -31.00
C ARG A 468 -0.41 -11.28 -29.60
N GLY A 469 0.63 -12.05 -29.27
CA GLY A 469 1.18 -12.16 -27.91
C GLY A 469 2.46 -11.36 -27.68
N PHE A 470 3.39 -11.92 -26.91
CA PHE A 470 4.64 -11.24 -26.50
C PHE A 470 5.80 -11.43 -27.49
N ARG A 471 5.55 -11.75 -28.77
CA ARG A 471 6.59 -11.80 -29.82
C ARG A 471 6.69 -10.43 -30.50
N ASN A 472 7.90 -9.88 -30.60
CA ASN A 472 8.12 -8.61 -31.28
C ASN A 472 8.05 -8.77 -32.80
N VAL A 473 6.89 -8.43 -33.38
CA VAL A 473 6.62 -8.57 -34.82
C VAL A 473 7.44 -7.59 -35.66
N GLU A 474 7.78 -6.41 -35.14
CA GLU A 474 8.59 -5.42 -35.88
C GLU A 474 10.02 -5.92 -36.07
N ALA A 475 10.61 -6.49 -35.01
CA ALA A 475 11.94 -7.10 -35.07
C ALA A 475 11.94 -8.35 -35.99
N ALA A 476 10.88 -9.17 -35.94
CA ALA A 476 10.73 -10.33 -36.82
C ALA A 476 10.62 -9.94 -38.31
N ALA A 477 9.99 -8.80 -38.62
CA ALA A 477 9.85 -8.32 -40.00
C ALA A 477 11.16 -7.87 -40.66
N VAL A 478 12.22 -7.64 -39.87
CA VAL A 478 13.55 -7.23 -40.33
C VAL A 478 14.64 -8.27 -40.01
N ASP A 479 14.24 -9.51 -39.69
CA ASP A 479 15.13 -10.63 -39.34
C ASP A 479 16.09 -10.33 -38.16
N TRP A 480 15.61 -9.57 -37.17
CA TRP A 480 16.36 -9.16 -35.98
C TRP A 480 15.59 -9.47 -34.68
N GLU A 481 14.77 -10.53 -34.66
CA GLU A 481 14.08 -10.94 -33.43
C GLU A 481 15.01 -11.68 -32.46
N ASP A 482 15.07 -11.23 -31.21
CA ASP A 482 15.58 -12.02 -30.09
C ASP A 482 14.40 -12.70 -29.37
N THR A 483 14.43 -14.03 -29.29
CA THR A 483 13.29 -14.85 -28.87
C THR A 483 13.67 -15.99 -27.96
N THR A 484 12.69 -16.45 -27.18
CA THR A 484 12.78 -17.62 -26.32
C THR A 484 11.52 -18.46 -26.41
N VAL A 485 11.60 -19.74 -26.03
CA VAL A 485 10.51 -20.71 -26.17
C VAL A 485 9.96 -21.05 -24.79
N LEU A 486 8.65 -20.83 -24.62
CA LEU A 486 7.93 -21.18 -23.39
C LEU A 486 7.74 -22.71 -23.29
N PRO A 487 7.51 -23.28 -22.08
CA PRO A 487 7.28 -24.72 -21.90
C PRO A 487 6.11 -25.32 -22.70
N ASN A 488 5.19 -24.48 -23.19
CA ASN A 488 4.07 -24.87 -24.07
C ASN A 488 4.40 -24.73 -25.58
N GLY A 489 5.67 -24.56 -25.95
CA GLY A 489 6.15 -24.42 -27.33
C GLY A 489 5.93 -23.05 -27.97
N LYS A 490 5.31 -22.08 -27.27
CA LYS A 490 5.12 -20.73 -27.83
C LYS A 490 6.43 -19.94 -27.85
N ILE A 491 6.75 -19.36 -29.00
CA ILE A 491 7.85 -18.42 -29.20
C ILE A 491 7.40 -17.02 -28.73
N VAL A 492 8.20 -16.39 -27.87
CA VAL A 492 8.00 -15.03 -27.35
C VAL A 492 9.31 -14.23 -27.43
N GLN A 493 9.24 -12.91 -27.29
CA GLN A 493 10.43 -12.06 -27.19
C GLN A 493 11.26 -12.46 -25.96
N ASN A 494 12.58 -12.49 -26.12
CA ASN A 494 13.50 -12.64 -25.00
C ASN A 494 13.51 -11.38 -24.12
N ALA A 495 13.76 -11.52 -22.83
CA ALA A 495 13.69 -10.41 -21.88
C ALA A 495 14.64 -10.61 -20.71
N ASN A 496 15.18 -9.51 -20.18
CA ASN A 496 15.84 -9.51 -18.87
C ASN A 496 14.86 -10.04 -17.82
N VAL A 497 15.28 -11.03 -17.02
CA VAL A 497 14.45 -11.63 -15.97
C VAL A 497 15.14 -11.64 -14.61
N GLY A 498 14.40 -11.22 -13.58
CA GLY A 498 14.87 -11.13 -12.20
C GLY A 498 13.83 -11.65 -11.20
N ASP A 499 14.11 -11.48 -9.91
CA ASP A 499 13.23 -11.92 -8.82
C ASP A 499 12.00 -11.01 -8.63
N GLU A 500 11.98 -9.83 -9.26
CA GLU A 500 10.90 -8.84 -9.17
C GLU A 500 10.64 -8.20 -10.56
N PHE A 501 9.53 -7.47 -10.74
CA PHE A 501 9.37 -6.59 -11.90
C PHE A 501 9.94 -5.23 -11.53
N GLU A 502 10.90 -4.77 -12.33
CA GLU A 502 11.63 -3.53 -12.10
C GLU A 502 11.98 -2.83 -13.40
N ILE A 503 12.19 -1.52 -13.29
CA ILE A 503 12.86 -0.72 -14.32
C ILE A 503 14.29 -0.55 -13.83
N ASP A 504 15.28 -0.89 -14.65
CA ASP A 504 16.68 -0.69 -14.31
C ASP A 504 16.99 0.81 -14.11
N GLU A 505 17.87 1.14 -13.17
CA GLU A 505 18.11 2.53 -12.78
C GLU A 505 19.02 3.26 -13.77
N GLU A 506 20.07 2.60 -14.25
CA GLU A 506 20.99 3.13 -15.28
C GLU A 506 20.28 3.17 -16.64
N GLY A 507 19.63 2.07 -17.04
CA GLY A 507 18.83 1.99 -18.26
C GLY A 507 17.67 3.00 -18.29
N ALA A 508 17.06 3.33 -17.14
CA ALA A 508 16.10 4.42 -17.08
C ALA A 508 16.77 5.79 -17.31
N ALA A 509 17.88 6.08 -16.64
CA ALA A 509 18.59 7.34 -16.80
C ALA A 509 19.02 7.57 -18.26
N LEU A 510 19.66 6.56 -18.88
CA LEU A 510 20.08 6.59 -20.28
C LEU A 510 18.90 6.76 -21.24
N PHE A 511 17.78 6.06 -21.00
CA PHE A 511 16.57 6.21 -21.81
C PHE A 511 15.98 7.64 -21.70
N TRP A 512 15.89 8.19 -20.49
CA TRP A 512 15.37 9.55 -20.27
C TRP A 512 16.26 10.64 -20.88
N GLU A 513 17.59 10.46 -20.86
CA GLU A 513 18.55 11.47 -21.33
C GLU A 513 18.77 11.43 -22.85
N PHE A 514 18.89 10.25 -23.46
CA PHE A 514 19.32 10.10 -24.85
C PHE A 514 18.25 9.59 -25.81
N ASP A 515 17.32 8.75 -25.35
CA ASP A 515 16.48 7.95 -26.24
C ASP A 515 15.00 8.36 -26.25
N LEU A 516 14.51 9.01 -25.19
CA LEU A 516 13.12 9.42 -25.01
C LEU A 516 12.54 10.12 -26.25
N ASP A 517 13.23 11.14 -26.77
CA ASP A 517 12.71 11.92 -27.89
C ASP A 517 12.72 11.14 -29.20
N TYR A 518 13.61 10.16 -29.37
CA TYR A 518 13.53 9.21 -30.49
C TYR A 518 12.36 8.24 -30.30
N ALA A 519 12.23 7.61 -29.12
CA ALA A 519 11.16 6.69 -28.78
C ALA A 519 9.75 7.28 -28.94
N LEU A 520 9.61 8.60 -28.67
CA LEU A 520 8.36 9.34 -28.85
C LEU A 520 8.05 9.75 -30.29
N ASN A 521 9.05 9.93 -31.15
CA ASN A 521 8.87 10.45 -32.51
C ASN A 521 9.10 9.40 -33.62
N ARG A 522 9.59 8.20 -33.28
CA ARG A 522 9.76 7.08 -34.21
C ARG A 522 8.45 6.66 -34.87
N ILE A 523 8.55 6.23 -36.12
CA ILE A 523 7.44 5.57 -36.83
C ILE A 523 7.50 4.07 -36.48
N SER A 524 6.38 3.54 -35.99
CA SER A 524 6.20 2.12 -35.69
C SER A 524 5.35 1.48 -36.79
N VAL A 525 5.72 0.27 -37.21
CA VAL A 525 4.98 -0.55 -38.20
C VAL A 525 3.63 -0.96 -37.62
N LEU A 526 3.58 -1.21 -36.31
CA LEU A 526 2.37 -1.51 -35.56
C LEU A 526 2.20 -0.50 -34.42
N ASP A 527 1.60 0.67 -34.69
CA ASP A 527 1.19 1.66 -33.67
C ASP A 527 0.02 1.12 -32.81
N ASN A 528 0.31 0.07 -32.06
CA ASN A 528 -0.54 -0.51 -31.03
C ASN A 528 0.10 -0.23 -29.65
N PRO A 529 -0.66 -0.41 -28.55
CA PRO A 529 -0.13 -0.20 -27.22
C PRO A 529 1.06 -1.09 -26.84
N SER A 530 1.22 -2.30 -27.41
CA SER A 530 2.35 -3.19 -27.07
C SER A 530 3.71 -2.71 -27.56
N GLY A 531 3.76 -1.77 -28.51
CA GLY A 531 5.02 -1.22 -29.05
C GLY A 531 5.95 -0.62 -28.00
N VAL A 532 5.42 -0.07 -26.89
CA VAL A 532 6.24 0.41 -25.75
C VAL A 532 6.87 -0.72 -24.94
N VAL A 533 6.18 -1.86 -24.78
CA VAL A 533 6.71 -3.02 -24.05
C VAL A 533 7.85 -3.64 -24.83
N HIS A 534 7.63 -3.92 -26.12
CA HIS A 534 8.64 -4.53 -26.99
C HIS A 534 9.92 -3.69 -27.04
N TYR A 535 9.78 -2.36 -27.04
CA TYR A 535 10.88 -1.41 -27.04
C TYR A 535 11.65 -1.38 -25.72
N LEU A 536 10.98 -1.13 -24.59
CA LEU A 536 11.64 -1.01 -23.29
C LEU A 536 12.23 -2.34 -22.80
N VAL A 537 11.66 -3.47 -23.20
CA VAL A 537 12.26 -4.80 -23.00
C VAL A 537 13.46 -5.01 -23.94
N GLY A 538 13.35 -4.61 -25.22
CA GLY A 538 14.43 -4.74 -26.20
C GLY A 538 15.67 -3.88 -25.88
N LEU A 539 15.48 -2.72 -25.24
CA LEU A 539 16.56 -1.89 -24.69
C LEU A 539 17.20 -2.48 -23.41
N GLY A 540 16.59 -3.49 -22.79
CA GLY A 540 17.02 -4.02 -21.49
C GLY A 540 16.62 -3.16 -20.28
N THR A 541 16.00 -1.98 -20.49
CA THR A 541 15.51 -1.05 -19.45
C THR A 541 14.47 -1.67 -18.51
N VAL A 542 13.74 -2.69 -18.97
CA VAL A 542 12.71 -3.41 -18.20
C VAL A 542 13.20 -4.82 -17.86
N THR A 543 13.21 -5.16 -16.57
CA THR A 543 13.40 -6.53 -16.07
C THR A 543 12.06 -7.10 -15.62
N LEU A 544 11.74 -8.30 -16.12
CA LEU A 544 10.49 -9.01 -15.84
C LEU A 544 10.67 -10.06 -14.75
N TYR A 545 9.60 -10.36 -14.01
CA TYR A 545 9.64 -11.44 -13.02
C TYR A 545 9.94 -12.79 -13.68
N LYS A 546 10.89 -13.56 -13.13
CA LYS A 546 11.30 -14.87 -13.64
C LYS A 546 10.11 -15.83 -13.77
N GLY A 547 9.91 -16.36 -14.98
CA GLY A 547 8.77 -17.23 -15.30
C GLY A 547 7.46 -16.50 -15.61
N SER A 548 7.41 -15.16 -15.57
CA SER A 548 6.20 -14.40 -15.93
C SER A 548 5.95 -14.24 -17.44
N LEU A 549 6.89 -14.64 -18.31
CA LEU A 549 6.81 -14.37 -19.75
C LEU A 549 5.53 -14.94 -20.41
N GLY A 550 5.06 -16.11 -19.96
CA GLY A 550 3.78 -16.68 -20.44
C GLY A 550 2.54 -15.89 -20.00
N GLU A 551 2.61 -15.20 -18.86
CA GLU A 551 1.55 -14.31 -18.37
C GLU A 551 1.62 -12.91 -19.03
N TRP A 552 2.81 -12.47 -19.48
CA TRP A 552 2.94 -11.32 -20.39
C TRP A 552 2.35 -11.64 -21.77
N ASP A 553 2.70 -12.78 -22.37
CA ASP A 553 2.11 -13.28 -23.62
C ASP A 553 0.58 -13.35 -23.54
N ARG A 554 0.03 -13.96 -22.49
CA ARG A 554 -1.42 -14.07 -22.28
C ARG A 554 -2.10 -12.72 -22.14
N MET A 555 -1.51 -11.77 -21.39
CA MET A 555 -2.08 -10.43 -21.22
C MET A 555 -2.06 -9.62 -22.52
N MET A 556 -0.95 -9.68 -23.26
CA MET A 556 -0.80 -8.95 -24.51
C MET A 556 -1.71 -9.50 -25.59
N ARG A 557 -2.01 -10.82 -25.62
CA ARG A 557 -3.07 -11.41 -26.48
C ARG A 557 -4.43 -10.78 -26.24
N VAL A 558 -4.88 -10.73 -24.98
CA VAL A 558 -6.18 -10.13 -24.62
C VAL A 558 -6.20 -8.65 -24.99
N GLY A 559 -5.15 -7.91 -24.65
CA GLY A 559 -5.04 -6.50 -25.00
C GLY A 559 -5.06 -6.25 -26.50
N ASN A 560 -4.23 -6.96 -27.26
CA ASN A 560 -4.11 -6.78 -28.70
C ASN A 560 -5.40 -7.18 -29.42
N GLN A 561 -6.09 -8.22 -28.95
CA GLN A 561 -7.42 -8.56 -29.43
C GLN A 561 -8.42 -7.41 -29.23
N ALA A 562 -8.43 -6.77 -28.06
CA ALA A 562 -9.29 -5.61 -27.80
C ALA A 562 -8.95 -4.40 -28.70
N TRP A 563 -7.65 -4.19 -28.99
CA TRP A 563 -7.17 -3.19 -29.94
C TRP A 563 -7.65 -3.48 -31.37
N PHE A 564 -7.43 -4.68 -31.90
CA PHE A 564 -7.87 -5.10 -33.24
C PHE A 564 -9.40 -5.20 -33.40
N HIS A 565 -10.14 -5.31 -32.29
CA HIS A 565 -11.59 -5.20 -32.28
C HIS A 565 -12.10 -3.75 -32.16
N GLY A 566 -11.21 -2.77 -31.99
CA GLY A 566 -11.57 -1.35 -31.90
C GLY A 566 -12.24 -0.97 -30.59
N LEU A 567 -12.08 -1.75 -29.52
CA LEU A 567 -12.85 -1.61 -28.27
C LEU A 567 -12.39 -0.43 -27.40
N MET A 568 -11.21 0.13 -27.64
CA MET A 568 -10.60 1.14 -26.76
C MET A 568 -11.44 2.40 -26.52
N PRO A 569 -12.15 2.98 -27.51
CA PRO A 569 -13.02 4.15 -27.28
C PRO A 569 -14.27 3.83 -26.46
N ILE A 570 -14.68 2.56 -26.37
CA ILE A 570 -15.92 2.09 -25.72
C ILE A 570 -15.65 1.20 -24.49
N ILE A 571 -14.40 1.03 -24.07
CA ILE A 571 -14.01 0.06 -23.02
C ILE A 571 -14.58 0.40 -21.62
N ASN A 572 -15.13 1.61 -21.48
CA ASN A 572 -15.84 2.09 -20.31
C ASN A 572 -17.37 2.04 -20.40
N ASP A 573 -17.93 1.59 -21.54
CA ASP A 573 -19.35 1.33 -21.73
C ASP A 573 -19.60 -0.18 -21.87
N PRO A 574 -20.22 -0.83 -20.87
CA PRO A 574 -20.45 -2.27 -20.92
C PRO A 574 -21.49 -2.67 -21.96
N HIS A 575 -22.44 -1.80 -22.32
CA HIS A 575 -23.48 -2.09 -23.30
C HIS A 575 -22.91 -2.01 -24.71
N ALA A 576 -22.17 -0.94 -25.02
CA ALA A 576 -21.51 -0.78 -26.31
C ALA A 576 -20.48 -1.90 -26.58
N LEU A 577 -19.76 -2.37 -25.54
CA LEU A 577 -18.87 -3.53 -25.65
C LEU A 577 -19.62 -4.80 -26.06
N VAL A 578 -20.78 -5.07 -25.44
CA VAL A 578 -21.58 -6.26 -25.72
C VAL A 578 -22.14 -6.20 -27.16
N GLU A 579 -22.74 -5.07 -27.54
CA GLU A 579 -23.29 -4.85 -28.87
C GLU A 579 -22.22 -5.01 -29.96
N THR A 580 -21.09 -4.32 -29.80
CA THR A 580 -19.98 -4.33 -30.77
C THR A 580 -19.41 -5.74 -30.96
N LEU A 581 -19.19 -6.49 -29.88
CA LEU A 581 -18.64 -7.84 -29.96
C LEU A 581 -19.65 -8.84 -30.54
N GLN A 582 -20.92 -8.77 -30.14
CA GLN A 582 -21.97 -9.64 -30.69
C GLN A 582 -22.14 -9.42 -32.20
N ALA A 583 -22.28 -8.16 -32.65
CA ALA A 583 -22.42 -7.85 -34.07
C ALA A 583 -21.20 -8.29 -34.91
N LYS A 584 -19.99 -8.10 -34.38
CA LYS A 584 -18.73 -8.48 -35.06
C LYS A 584 -18.59 -9.98 -35.24
N PHE A 585 -19.04 -10.79 -34.27
CA PHE A 585 -19.00 -12.25 -34.37
C PHE A 585 -20.17 -12.83 -35.17
N GLN A 586 -21.38 -12.29 -35.05
CA GLN A 586 -22.52 -12.63 -35.92
C GLN A 586 -22.15 -12.44 -37.39
N LYS A 587 -21.59 -11.28 -37.75
CA LYS A 587 -21.13 -11.04 -39.13
C LYS A 587 -20.09 -12.07 -39.59
N LYS A 588 -19.12 -12.45 -38.74
CA LYS A 588 -18.13 -13.49 -39.09
C LYS A 588 -18.79 -14.86 -39.33
N GLU A 589 -19.83 -15.22 -38.59
CA GLU A 589 -20.58 -16.46 -38.83
C GLU A 589 -21.37 -16.41 -40.14
N GLU A 590 -21.96 -15.26 -40.47
CA GLU A 590 -22.63 -15.06 -41.76
C GLU A 590 -21.65 -15.12 -42.94
N ASP A 591 -20.50 -14.45 -42.83
CA ASP A 591 -19.44 -14.47 -43.85
C ASP A 591 -18.92 -15.91 -44.09
N LYS A 592 -18.71 -16.69 -43.01
CA LYS A 592 -18.34 -18.11 -43.10
C LYS A 592 -19.43 -18.97 -43.75
N ARG A 593 -20.70 -18.78 -43.38
CA ARG A 593 -21.85 -19.49 -43.97
C ARG A 593 -21.95 -19.19 -45.47
N ASN A 594 -21.80 -17.93 -45.86
CA ASN A 594 -21.84 -17.50 -47.25
C ASN A 594 -20.67 -18.07 -48.06
N ALA A 595 -19.45 -18.10 -47.49
CA ALA A 595 -18.30 -18.73 -48.12
C ALA A 595 -18.50 -20.24 -48.34
N LEU A 596 -19.06 -20.96 -47.35
CA LEU A 596 -19.37 -22.38 -47.46
C LEU A 596 -20.43 -22.67 -48.53
N ILE A 597 -21.49 -21.86 -48.58
CA ILE A 597 -22.53 -21.94 -49.64
C ILE A 597 -21.91 -21.70 -51.02
N GLY A 598 -21.03 -20.69 -51.15
CA GLY A 598 -20.32 -20.41 -52.40
C GLY A 598 -19.40 -21.56 -52.84
N GLN A 599 -18.70 -22.21 -51.90
CA GLN A 599 -17.90 -23.41 -52.20
C GLN A 599 -18.79 -24.59 -52.63
N LEU A 600 -19.90 -24.86 -51.93
CA LEU A 600 -20.84 -25.91 -52.31
C LEU A 600 -21.46 -25.68 -53.70
N ALA A 601 -21.74 -24.42 -54.05
CA ALA A 601 -22.23 -24.03 -55.37
C ALA A 601 -21.16 -24.04 -56.48
N LEU A 602 -19.89 -24.26 -56.15
CA LEU A 602 -18.79 -24.51 -57.10
C LEU A 602 -18.47 -26.01 -57.24
N PHE A 603 -18.96 -26.85 -56.33
CA PHE A 603 -18.83 -28.32 -56.35
C PHE A 603 -20.03 -29.04 -56.99
N LEU A 604 -21.15 -28.33 -57.19
CA LEU A 604 -22.37 -28.76 -57.87
C LEU A 604 -22.43 -28.19 -59.30
#